data_AF-A0A939ZVK3-F1
#
_entry.id   AF-A0A939ZVK3-F1
#
_cell.length_a   1.000
_cell.length_b   1.000
_cell.length_c   1.000
_cell.angle_alpha   90.00
_cell.angle_beta   90.00
_cell.angle_gamma   90.00
#
_symmetry.space_group_name_H-M   'P 1'
#
loop_
_entity.id
_entity.type
_entity.pdbx_description
1 polymer ?
#
loop_
_entity_poly.entity_id
_entity_poly.type
_entity_poly.pdbx_seq_one_letter_code
_entity_poly.pdbx_strand_id
1 'polypeptide(L)'
;MWPPKTAVFAPFDQGKARAVCQQMMADLEREGCAWTGMFGALVCQDASGKEVVLRAFGGSFDGAWNREGFAPPLFDEQKYNAAILPNDKRIHELSVAPPNETQEQKAARDKERLFLCNQTLQKIYSLYRFCCFDQKWRTFDDISQEKLLPTGTGDCSAPKLLSQAFSLGLVPISLAEFYWGKPNSRLVPKNFYPPCDEKCALILPAILGLEIVYRDKNILVVNKPSGLLSVPGRGPDKQDCVVTRAQKLFPQMIGQPSVHRLDMDTSGLMVLAFDQASHRALNAQFENRLVKKKYVAVLDGVVKEEG
;
A
#
# COMPACT_ATOMS: atom_id res chain seq x y z
N MET A 1 -3.91 19.17 11.97
CA MET A 1 -2.87 18.38 11.27
C MET A 1 -3.53 17.08 10.87
N TRP A 2 -3.87 16.89 9.59
CA TRP A 2 -4.40 15.59 9.13
C TRP A 2 -3.33 14.53 9.43
N PRO A 3 -3.68 13.32 9.89
CA PRO A 3 -2.70 12.25 9.99
C PRO A 3 -2.03 12.06 8.62
N PRO A 4 -0.75 11.64 8.55
CA PRO A 4 -0.11 11.33 7.27
C PRO A 4 -1.00 10.40 6.45
N LYS A 5 -0.99 10.54 5.12
CA LYS A 5 -1.83 9.72 4.22
C LYS A 5 -1.57 8.21 4.39
N THR A 6 -0.52 7.79 5.10
CA THR A 6 -0.19 6.42 5.48
C THR A 6 -0.12 6.14 6.99
N ALA A 7 -0.69 7.00 7.85
CA ALA A 7 -1.23 6.50 9.13
C ALA A 7 -2.26 5.36 8.90
N VAL A 8 -2.72 5.27 7.65
CA VAL A 8 -3.60 4.35 6.91
C VAL A 8 -2.99 2.94 6.71
N PHE A 9 -1.88 2.59 7.37
CA PHE A 9 -1.40 1.19 7.39
C PHE A 9 -1.46 0.50 8.77
N ALA A 10 -2.55 0.75 9.48
CA ALA A 10 -2.97 -0.09 10.59
C ALA A 10 -3.76 -1.37 10.21
N PRO A 11 -3.88 -1.86 8.94
CA PRO A 11 -4.77 -2.98 8.66
C PRO A 11 -4.31 -4.26 9.32
N PHE A 12 -3.13 -4.30 9.94
CA PHE A 12 -2.56 -5.49 10.55
C PHE A 12 -1.95 -5.12 11.92
N ASP A 13 -2.32 -5.84 12.98
CA ASP A 13 -1.76 -5.62 14.31
C ASP A 13 -0.26 -5.84 14.22
N GLN A 14 0.57 -4.83 14.44
CA GLN A 14 2.01 -4.94 14.20
C GLN A 14 2.73 -5.85 15.22
N GLY A 15 2.08 -6.30 16.30
CA GLY A 15 2.74 -7.03 17.38
C GLY A 15 3.53 -8.25 16.91
N LYS A 16 2.90 -9.15 16.14
CA LYS A 16 3.55 -10.39 15.68
C LYS A 16 4.66 -10.14 14.66
N ALA A 17 4.41 -9.30 13.66
CA ALA A 17 5.38 -8.95 12.63
C ALA A 17 6.55 -8.13 13.20
N ARG A 18 6.33 -7.27 14.21
CA ARG A 18 7.41 -6.58 14.92
C ARG A 18 8.36 -7.57 15.59
N ALA A 19 7.83 -8.62 16.21
CA ALA A 19 8.67 -9.68 16.79
C ALA A 19 9.52 -10.39 15.72
N VAL A 20 8.92 -10.71 14.55
CA VAL A 20 9.67 -11.26 13.41
C VAL A 20 10.75 -10.29 12.93
N CYS A 21 10.42 -9.01 12.78
CA CYS A 21 11.37 -7.98 12.35
C CYS A 21 12.51 -7.79 13.36
N GLN A 22 12.24 -7.85 14.66
CA GLN A 22 13.27 -7.80 15.70
C GLN A 22 14.23 -8.98 15.60
N GLN A 23 13.72 -10.18 15.34
CA GLN A 23 14.58 -11.34 15.07
C GLN A 23 15.42 -11.12 13.80
N MET A 24 14.82 -10.61 12.72
CA MET A 24 15.56 -10.28 11.50
C MET A 24 16.66 -9.24 11.76
N MET A 25 16.41 -8.21 12.57
CA MET A 25 17.45 -7.25 12.96
C MET A 25 18.62 -7.95 13.68
N ALA A 26 18.33 -8.84 14.63
CA ALA A 26 19.36 -9.57 15.35
C ALA A 26 20.17 -10.49 14.43
N ASP A 27 19.52 -11.13 13.46
CA ASP A 27 20.20 -11.96 12.44
C ASP A 27 21.12 -11.10 11.55
N LEU A 28 20.64 -9.95 11.08
CA LEU A 28 21.42 -9.00 10.28
C LEU A 28 22.63 -8.43 11.05
N GLU A 29 22.47 -8.17 12.36
CA GLU A 29 23.58 -7.76 13.25
C GLU A 29 24.63 -8.86 13.35
N ARG A 30 24.20 -10.09 13.64
CA ARG A 30 25.09 -11.26 13.78
C ARG A 30 25.86 -11.55 12.49
N GLU A 31 25.23 -11.35 11.35
CA GLU A 31 25.81 -11.57 10.02
C GLU A 31 26.69 -10.38 9.55
N GLY A 32 26.71 -9.27 10.28
CA GLY A 32 27.49 -8.09 9.90
C GLY A 32 27.00 -7.43 8.60
N CYS A 33 25.68 -7.46 8.35
CA CYS A 33 25.11 -6.96 7.10
C CYS A 33 25.37 -5.46 6.89
N ALA A 34 26.16 -5.12 5.86
CA ALA A 34 26.53 -3.74 5.52
C ALA A 34 25.51 -3.01 4.63
N TRP A 35 24.48 -3.72 4.14
CA TRP A 35 23.46 -3.14 3.28
C TRP A 35 22.62 -2.09 4.01
N THR A 36 21.99 -1.20 3.26
CA THR A 36 21.09 -0.17 3.79
C THR A 36 19.77 -0.18 3.02
N GLY A 37 18.66 -0.29 3.72
CA GLY A 37 17.34 -0.29 3.10
C GLY A 37 16.22 -0.78 4.02
N MET A 38 15.03 -0.88 3.45
CA MET A 38 13.83 -1.32 4.18
C MET A 38 13.75 -2.84 4.19
N PHE A 39 13.40 -3.40 5.34
CA PHE A 39 12.95 -4.78 5.49
C PHE A 39 11.50 -4.80 5.99
N GLY A 40 10.80 -5.90 5.75
CA GLY A 40 9.47 -6.09 6.31
C GLY A 40 9.15 -7.55 6.54
N ALA A 41 8.21 -7.78 7.45
CA ALA A 41 7.63 -9.08 7.71
C ALA A 41 6.10 -9.00 7.70
N LEU A 42 5.48 -10.04 7.19
CA LEU A 42 4.03 -10.23 7.20
C LEU A 42 3.70 -11.59 7.82
N VAL A 43 2.98 -11.57 8.94
CA VAL A 43 2.40 -12.77 9.52
C VAL A 43 1.00 -12.94 8.94
N CYS A 44 0.74 -14.12 8.42
CA CYS A 44 -0.52 -14.52 7.81
C CYS A 44 -1.06 -15.79 8.48
N GLN A 45 -2.31 -16.15 8.16
CA GLN A 45 -2.88 -17.47 8.40
C GLN A 45 -3.14 -18.19 7.08
N ASP A 46 -2.86 -19.49 7.05
CA ASP A 46 -3.33 -20.37 5.99
C ASP A 46 -4.79 -20.83 6.23
N ALA A 47 -5.33 -21.63 5.30
CA ALA A 47 -6.70 -22.14 5.38
C ALA A 47 -6.97 -23.04 6.62
N SER A 48 -5.93 -23.59 7.25
CA SER A 48 -6.04 -24.37 8.49
C SER A 48 -5.98 -23.50 9.76
N GLY A 49 -5.73 -22.20 9.61
CA GLY A 49 -5.50 -21.26 10.71
C GLY A 49 -4.07 -21.29 11.25
N LYS A 50 -3.14 -21.99 10.59
CA LYS A 50 -1.73 -22.01 10.97
C LYS A 50 -1.05 -20.72 10.53
N GLU A 51 -0.18 -20.18 11.39
CA GLU A 51 0.58 -18.99 11.08
C GLU A 51 1.70 -19.27 10.07
N VAL A 52 1.79 -18.38 9.08
CA VAL A 52 2.82 -18.36 8.04
C VAL A 52 3.50 -17.01 8.08
N VAL A 53 4.83 -17.00 8.07
CA VAL A 53 5.63 -15.77 8.09
C VAL A 53 6.26 -15.56 6.72
N LEU A 54 6.00 -14.40 6.12
CA LEU A 54 6.66 -13.91 4.93
C LEU A 54 7.61 -12.76 5.29
N ARG A 55 8.73 -12.65 4.58
CA ARG A 55 9.74 -11.60 4.75
C ARG A 55 10.01 -10.94 3.42
N ALA A 56 10.35 -9.66 3.41
CA ALA A 56 10.72 -8.95 2.19
C ALA A 56 11.74 -7.86 2.48
N PHE A 57 12.41 -7.40 1.43
CA PHE A 57 13.24 -6.19 1.44
C PHE A 57 12.80 -5.24 0.32
N GLY A 58 13.04 -3.95 0.54
CA GLY A 58 12.76 -2.88 -0.42
C GLY A 58 13.86 -2.78 -1.48
N GLY A 59 13.48 -2.64 -2.76
CA GLY A 59 14.43 -2.54 -3.86
C GLY A 59 15.22 -3.83 -4.09
N SER A 60 16.51 -3.70 -4.43
CA SER A 60 17.48 -4.80 -4.54
C SER A 60 18.39 -4.87 -3.30
N PHE A 61 18.62 -6.09 -2.82
CA PHE A 61 19.42 -6.38 -1.63
C PHE A 61 20.77 -6.99 -2.03
N ASP A 62 21.86 -6.25 -1.80
CA ASP A 62 23.20 -6.43 -2.39
C ASP A 62 23.17 -6.80 -3.89
N GLY A 63 22.41 -6.04 -4.68
CA GLY A 63 22.32 -6.23 -6.13
C GLY A 63 21.41 -7.37 -6.59
N ALA A 64 20.83 -8.15 -5.67
CA ALA A 64 19.86 -9.20 -6.00
C ALA A 64 18.42 -8.71 -5.76
N TRP A 65 17.53 -8.97 -6.71
CA TRP A 65 16.08 -8.70 -6.56
C TRP A 65 15.34 -9.80 -5.81
N ASN A 66 15.87 -11.03 -5.86
CA ASN A 66 15.28 -12.21 -5.27
C ASN A 66 16.31 -12.92 -4.38
N ARG A 67 15.87 -13.37 -3.19
CA ARG A 67 16.67 -14.21 -2.30
C ARG A 67 15.78 -15.26 -1.65
N GLU A 68 16.34 -16.44 -1.41
CA GLU A 68 15.64 -17.50 -0.70
C GLU A 68 15.14 -17.02 0.66
N GLY A 69 13.91 -17.39 1.02
CA GLY A 69 13.27 -16.97 2.27
C GLY A 69 12.67 -15.55 2.25
N PHE A 70 12.78 -14.82 1.14
CA PHE A 70 12.14 -13.51 0.94
C PHE A 70 11.10 -13.54 -0.18
N ALA A 71 10.16 -12.61 -0.12
CA ALA A 71 9.16 -12.38 -1.15
C ALA A 71 9.85 -11.96 -2.46
N PRO A 72 9.49 -12.58 -3.60
CA PRO A 72 10.09 -12.26 -4.89
C PRO A 72 9.72 -10.84 -5.35
N PRO A 73 10.43 -10.27 -6.34
CA PRO A 73 10.01 -9.04 -6.99
C PRO A 73 8.66 -9.22 -7.69
N LEU A 74 7.95 -8.10 -7.89
CA LEU A 74 6.62 -8.09 -8.53
C LEU A 74 6.69 -8.05 -10.06
N PHE A 75 7.85 -8.37 -10.63
CA PHE A 75 8.14 -8.33 -12.05
C PHE A 75 9.12 -9.45 -12.40
N ASP A 76 9.23 -9.73 -13.70
CA ASP A 76 10.25 -10.62 -14.24
C ASP A 76 11.60 -9.87 -14.34
N GLU A 77 12.61 -10.37 -13.63
CA GLU A 77 13.92 -9.71 -13.53
C GLU A 77 14.65 -9.61 -14.89
N GLN A 78 14.54 -10.63 -15.75
CA GLN A 78 15.18 -10.62 -17.06
C GLN A 78 14.56 -9.54 -17.95
N LYS A 79 13.23 -9.46 -17.97
CA LYS A 79 12.51 -8.42 -18.72
C LYS A 79 12.75 -7.03 -18.15
N TYR A 80 12.84 -6.91 -16.83
CA TYR A 80 13.14 -5.66 -16.15
C TYR A 80 14.52 -5.12 -16.56
N ASN A 81 15.54 -5.98 -16.48
CA ASN A 81 16.90 -5.62 -16.91
C ASN A 81 16.93 -5.26 -18.39
N ALA A 82 16.26 -6.05 -19.26
CA ALA A 82 16.15 -5.75 -20.68
C ALA A 82 15.45 -4.42 -20.98
N ALA A 83 14.50 -3.98 -20.15
CA ALA A 83 13.81 -2.71 -20.29
C ALA A 83 14.67 -1.50 -19.90
N ILE A 84 15.60 -1.66 -18.96
CA ILE A 84 16.50 -0.61 -18.47
C ILE A 84 17.67 -0.36 -19.43
N LEU A 85 18.31 -1.44 -19.90
CA LEU A 85 19.56 -1.40 -20.66
C LEU A 85 19.63 -0.36 -21.80
N PRO A 86 18.58 -0.16 -22.64
CA PRO A 86 18.69 0.74 -23.79
C PRO A 86 19.00 2.19 -23.43
N ASN A 87 18.47 2.68 -22.31
CA ASN A 87 18.56 4.08 -21.91
C ASN A 87 19.53 4.31 -20.74
N ASP A 88 19.89 3.25 -20.01
CA ASP A 88 20.64 3.34 -18.75
C ASP A 88 21.96 4.12 -18.89
N LYS A 89 22.78 3.75 -19.86
CA LYS A 89 24.05 4.43 -20.14
C LYS A 89 23.86 5.92 -20.42
N ARG A 90 22.88 6.27 -21.26
CA ARG A 90 22.62 7.66 -21.65
C ARG A 90 22.05 8.47 -20.48
N ILE A 91 21.16 7.89 -19.68
CA ILE A 91 20.64 8.52 -18.46
C ILE A 91 21.78 8.78 -17.47
N HIS A 92 22.72 7.84 -17.32
CA HIS A 92 23.88 8.01 -16.46
C HIS A 92 24.78 9.16 -16.93
N GLU A 93 25.12 9.20 -18.22
CA GLU A 93 25.89 10.30 -18.83
C GLU A 93 25.21 11.66 -18.61
N LEU A 94 23.89 11.75 -18.84
CA LEU A 94 23.10 12.97 -18.67
C LEU A 94 22.92 13.38 -17.20
N SER A 95 23.18 12.47 -16.25
CA SER A 95 23.09 12.76 -14.80
C SER A 95 24.34 13.47 -14.28
N VAL A 96 25.43 13.47 -15.04
CA VAL A 96 26.67 14.18 -14.72
C VAL A 96 26.65 15.53 -15.44
N ALA A 97 26.68 16.62 -14.67
CA ALA A 97 26.72 17.96 -15.23
C ALA A 97 28.10 18.25 -15.84
N PRO A 98 28.19 18.70 -17.10
CA PRO A 98 29.45 19.10 -17.70
C PRO A 98 29.99 20.40 -17.06
N PRO A 99 31.33 20.59 -17.03
CA PRO A 99 31.92 21.84 -16.55
C PRO A 99 31.51 23.02 -17.44
N ASN A 100 31.21 24.17 -16.83
CA ASN A 100 30.80 25.41 -17.51
C ASN A 100 29.53 25.31 -18.38
N GLU A 101 28.62 24.39 -18.05
CA GLU A 101 27.32 24.24 -18.72
C GLU A 101 26.51 25.55 -18.68
N THR A 102 26.03 26.02 -19.84
CA THR A 102 25.11 27.15 -19.89
C THR A 102 23.71 26.75 -19.40
N GLN A 103 22.89 27.73 -19.03
CA GLN A 103 21.51 27.46 -18.58
C GLN A 103 20.66 26.77 -19.66
N GLU A 104 20.89 27.09 -20.94
CA GLU A 104 20.22 26.45 -22.08
C GLU A 104 20.67 25.00 -22.26
N GLN A 105 21.97 24.73 -22.16
CA GLN A 105 22.52 23.37 -22.23
C GLN A 105 21.98 22.51 -21.09
N LYS A 106 21.92 23.06 -19.86
CA LYS A 106 21.32 22.40 -18.71
C LYS A 106 19.85 22.05 -18.95
N ALA A 107 19.06 23.01 -19.45
CA ALA A 107 17.65 22.78 -19.74
C ALA A 107 17.44 21.68 -20.79
N ALA A 108 18.28 21.65 -21.84
CA ALA A 108 18.25 20.61 -22.86
C ALA A 108 18.63 19.23 -22.30
N ARG A 109 19.70 19.16 -21.49
CA ARG A 109 20.16 17.93 -20.81
C ARG A 109 19.10 17.37 -19.88
N ASP A 110 18.53 18.21 -19.02
CA ASP A 110 17.51 17.80 -18.06
C ASP A 110 16.20 17.36 -18.78
N LYS A 111 15.85 18.00 -19.90
CA LYS A 111 14.72 17.59 -20.74
C LYS A 111 14.94 16.23 -21.40
N GLU A 112 16.12 15.99 -21.98
CA GLU A 112 16.48 14.70 -22.58
C GLU A 112 16.49 13.59 -21.52
N ARG A 113 17.11 13.86 -20.36
CA ARG A 113 17.16 12.93 -19.23
C ARG A 113 15.75 12.57 -18.76
N LEU A 114 14.87 13.56 -18.58
CA LEU A 114 13.49 13.33 -18.16
C LEU A 114 12.72 12.49 -19.19
N PHE A 115 12.90 12.77 -20.48
CA PHE A 115 12.27 11.99 -21.55
C PHE A 115 12.69 10.51 -21.51
N LEU A 116 14.00 10.24 -21.43
CA LEU A 116 14.51 8.87 -21.37
C LEU A 116 14.10 8.15 -20.08
N CYS A 117 14.15 8.84 -18.93
CA CYS A 117 13.67 8.31 -17.65
C CYS A 117 12.19 7.90 -17.74
N ASN A 118 11.33 8.77 -18.27
CA ASN A 118 9.90 8.48 -18.41
C ASN A 118 9.64 7.32 -19.36
N GLN A 119 10.35 7.26 -20.49
CA GLN A 119 10.25 6.16 -21.44
C GLN A 119 10.65 4.82 -20.79
N THR A 120 11.73 4.80 -20.02
CA THR A 120 12.18 3.62 -19.29
C THR A 120 11.20 3.22 -18.20
N LEU A 121 10.72 4.17 -17.39
CA LEU A 121 9.74 3.91 -16.32
C LEU A 121 8.44 3.32 -16.87
N GLN A 122 7.91 3.83 -17.99
CA GLN A 122 6.72 3.27 -18.63
C GLN A 122 6.91 1.80 -19.02
N LYS A 123 8.06 1.45 -19.62
CA LYS A 123 8.38 0.06 -19.96
C LYS A 123 8.47 -0.81 -18.71
N ILE A 124 9.20 -0.35 -17.70
CA ILE A 124 9.36 -1.08 -16.44
C ILE A 124 8.01 -1.32 -15.77
N TYR A 125 7.18 -0.30 -15.64
CA TYR A 125 5.88 -0.39 -14.96
C TYR A 125 4.90 -1.32 -15.69
N SER A 126 4.97 -1.41 -17.02
CA SER A 126 4.18 -2.39 -17.76
C SER A 126 4.46 -3.86 -17.36
N LEU A 127 5.62 -4.14 -16.75
CA LEU A 127 6.04 -5.47 -16.31
C LEU A 127 5.53 -5.86 -14.92
N TYR A 128 5.13 -4.89 -14.09
CA TYR A 128 4.71 -5.19 -12.71
C TYR A 128 3.36 -5.88 -12.69
N ARG A 129 3.23 -6.86 -11.77
CA ARG A 129 2.02 -7.63 -11.53
C ARG A 129 1.81 -7.81 -10.02
N PHE A 130 0.59 -7.54 -9.59
CA PHE A 130 0.16 -7.56 -8.19
C PHE A 130 -0.97 -8.56 -8.01
N CYS A 131 -0.77 -9.60 -7.22
CA CYS A 131 -1.88 -10.42 -6.74
C CYS A 131 -2.58 -9.64 -5.62
N CYS A 132 -3.88 -9.43 -5.75
CA CYS A 132 -4.63 -8.56 -4.83
C CYS A 132 -5.52 -9.38 -3.88
N PHE A 133 -6.23 -8.70 -2.97
CA PHE A 133 -7.10 -9.30 -1.94
C PHE A 133 -8.13 -10.32 -2.47
N ASP A 134 -8.49 -10.24 -3.74
CA ASP A 134 -9.41 -11.14 -4.45
C ASP A 134 -8.69 -12.24 -5.24
N GLN A 135 -7.39 -12.42 -4.99
CA GLN A 135 -6.46 -13.35 -5.64
C GLN A 135 -6.31 -13.14 -7.16
N LYS A 136 -6.75 -11.98 -7.66
CA LYS A 136 -6.56 -11.61 -9.07
C LYS A 136 -5.27 -10.85 -9.26
N TRP A 137 -4.60 -11.14 -10.37
CA TRP A 137 -3.42 -10.42 -10.80
C TRP A 137 -3.81 -9.15 -11.55
N ARG A 138 -3.21 -8.03 -11.15
CA ARG A 138 -3.43 -6.70 -11.74
C ARG A 138 -2.09 -6.06 -12.11
N THR A 139 -2.09 -5.20 -13.11
CA THR A 139 -0.96 -4.38 -13.57
C THR A 139 -0.97 -3.02 -12.86
N PHE A 140 0.04 -2.17 -13.08
CA PHE A 140 -0.05 -0.77 -12.64
C PHE A 140 -1.22 -0.02 -13.28
N ASP A 141 -1.47 -0.25 -14.58
CA ASP A 141 -2.56 0.39 -15.32
C ASP A 141 -3.95 0.02 -14.75
N ASP A 142 -4.07 -1.16 -14.15
CA ASP A 142 -5.31 -1.61 -13.51
C ASP A 142 -5.54 -0.98 -12.12
N ILE A 143 -4.47 -0.58 -11.42
CA ILE A 143 -4.54 -0.23 -9.99
C ILE A 143 -4.24 1.24 -9.68
N SER A 144 -3.57 1.96 -10.58
CA SER A 144 -3.24 3.37 -10.40
C SER A 144 -3.94 4.22 -11.45
N GLN A 145 -4.52 5.33 -11.00
CA GLN A 145 -5.06 6.37 -11.88
C GLN A 145 -4.00 7.39 -12.30
N GLU A 146 -2.80 7.31 -11.71
CA GLU A 146 -1.70 8.22 -12.00
C GLU A 146 -1.01 7.84 -13.31
N LYS A 147 -0.84 8.80 -14.21
CA LYS A 147 -0.15 8.58 -15.50
C LYS A 147 1.33 8.26 -15.33
N LEU A 148 1.95 8.71 -14.24
CA LEU A 148 3.37 8.46 -13.96
C LEU A 148 3.59 8.29 -12.46
N LEU A 149 3.90 7.07 -12.06
CA LEU A 149 4.21 6.72 -10.68
C LEU A 149 5.65 7.14 -10.33
N PRO A 150 5.94 7.49 -9.06
CA PRO A 150 7.30 7.75 -8.61
C PRO A 150 8.19 6.51 -8.71
N THR A 151 9.46 6.69 -9.12
CA THR A 151 10.45 5.62 -9.25
C THR A 151 10.52 4.72 -8.01
N GLY A 152 10.55 3.41 -8.24
CA GLY A 152 10.57 2.40 -7.17
C GLY A 152 9.21 2.12 -6.51
N THR A 153 8.11 2.67 -7.05
CA THR A 153 6.76 2.19 -6.71
C THR A 153 6.65 0.70 -7.04
N GLY A 154 6.06 -0.07 -6.12
CA GLY A 154 5.99 -1.54 -6.20
C GLY A 154 7.17 -2.29 -5.58
N ASP A 155 8.32 -1.62 -5.39
CA ASP A 155 9.53 -2.30 -4.89
C ASP A 155 9.65 -2.35 -3.37
N CYS A 156 8.75 -1.69 -2.65
CA CYS A 156 8.72 -1.70 -1.19
C CYS A 156 8.34 -3.07 -0.62
N SER A 157 8.66 -3.32 0.66
CA SER A 157 8.40 -4.61 1.31
C SER A 157 6.90 -4.93 1.37
N ALA A 158 6.06 -3.96 1.77
CA ALA A 158 4.61 -4.16 1.88
C ALA A 158 3.90 -4.70 0.63
N PRO A 159 4.02 -4.09 -0.58
CA PRO A 159 3.35 -4.62 -1.77
C PRO A 159 3.85 -6.02 -2.15
N LYS A 160 5.16 -6.32 -1.98
CA LYS A 160 5.72 -7.67 -2.21
C LYS A 160 5.09 -8.70 -1.27
N LEU A 161 5.07 -8.39 0.03
CA LEU A 161 4.53 -9.27 1.07
C LEU A 161 3.04 -9.55 0.86
N LEU A 162 2.25 -8.52 0.60
CA LEU A 162 0.80 -8.66 0.40
C LEU A 162 0.48 -9.43 -0.88
N SER A 163 1.16 -9.10 -1.98
CA SER A 163 0.98 -9.83 -3.24
C SER A 163 1.34 -11.31 -3.09
N GLN A 164 2.45 -11.61 -2.41
CA GLN A 164 2.82 -12.99 -2.14
C GLN A 164 1.79 -13.70 -1.26
N ALA A 165 1.33 -13.07 -0.17
CA ALA A 165 0.32 -13.64 0.71
C ALA A 165 -0.96 -14.00 -0.06
N PHE A 166 -1.48 -13.07 -0.87
CA PHE A 166 -2.68 -13.31 -1.66
C PHE A 166 -2.47 -14.38 -2.75
N SER A 167 -1.29 -14.41 -3.38
CA SER A 167 -0.97 -15.47 -4.37
C SER A 167 -0.94 -16.87 -3.77
N LEU A 168 -0.68 -16.98 -2.46
CA LEU A 168 -0.67 -18.22 -1.69
C LEU A 168 -2.01 -18.49 -0.99
N GLY A 169 -3.03 -17.64 -1.21
CA GLY A 169 -4.32 -17.75 -0.51
C GLY A 169 -4.25 -17.51 1.00
N LEU A 170 -3.20 -16.84 1.47
CA LEU A 170 -3.00 -16.54 2.88
C LEU A 170 -3.78 -15.29 3.29
N VAL A 171 -4.30 -15.30 4.51
CA VAL A 171 -4.98 -14.15 5.12
C VAL A 171 -3.96 -13.34 5.92
N PRO A 172 -3.67 -12.09 5.57
CA PRO A 172 -2.69 -11.31 6.31
C PRO A 172 -3.23 -10.88 7.69
N ILE A 173 -2.36 -10.82 8.71
CA ILE A 173 -2.75 -10.54 10.11
C ILE A 173 -1.93 -9.42 10.73
N SER A 174 -0.62 -9.46 10.51
CA SER A 174 0.37 -8.56 11.11
C SER A 174 1.38 -8.13 10.05
N LEU A 175 1.57 -6.83 9.81
CA LEU A 175 2.61 -6.29 8.93
C LEU A 175 3.47 -5.31 9.72
N ALA A 176 4.79 -5.43 9.60
CA ALA A 176 5.71 -4.42 10.10
C ALA A 176 6.87 -4.24 9.12
N GLU A 177 7.33 -3.00 8.98
CA GLU A 177 8.54 -2.67 8.22
C GLU A 177 9.52 -1.91 9.11
N PHE A 178 10.81 -2.13 8.88
CA PHE A 178 11.88 -1.41 9.56
C PHE A 178 12.97 -0.99 8.60
N TYR A 179 13.73 0.02 8.99
CA TYR A 179 14.87 0.50 8.23
C TYR A 179 16.18 -0.05 8.80
N TRP A 180 17.06 -0.54 7.94
CA TRP A 180 18.37 -1.09 8.30
C TRP A 180 19.51 -0.29 7.64
N GLY A 181 20.69 -0.26 8.27
CA GLY A 181 21.91 0.33 7.71
C GLY A 181 22.17 1.77 8.15
N LYS A 182 22.58 2.64 7.22
CA LYS A 182 22.99 4.03 7.52
C LYS A 182 21.78 4.98 7.63
N PRO A 183 21.74 5.90 8.62
CA PRO A 183 20.67 6.88 8.73
C PRO A 183 20.61 7.83 7.52
N ASN A 184 19.43 8.40 7.27
CA ASN A 184 19.25 9.51 6.34
C ASN A 184 18.29 10.55 6.93
N SER A 185 17.94 11.59 6.17
CA SER A 185 17.08 12.69 6.64
C SER A 185 15.67 12.27 7.04
N ARG A 186 15.20 11.11 6.58
CA ARG A 186 13.84 10.59 6.82
C ARG A 186 13.82 9.33 7.70
N LEU A 187 14.86 8.49 7.63
CA LEU A 187 14.87 7.16 8.23
C LEU A 187 16.04 6.98 9.19
N VAL A 188 15.71 6.44 10.35
CA VAL A 188 16.62 6.10 11.44
C VAL A 188 16.75 4.57 11.50
N PRO A 189 17.97 4.02 11.57
CA PRO A 189 18.18 2.57 11.62
C PRO A 189 17.47 1.92 12.81
N LYS A 190 17.00 0.69 12.61
CA LYS A 190 16.25 -0.14 13.58
C LYS A 190 14.90 0.42 14.02
N ASN A 191 14.46 1.55 13.46
CA ASN A 191 13.12 2.07 13.69
C ASN A 191 12.10 1.41 12.76
N PHE A 192 10.87 1.30 13.26
CA PHE A 192 9.71 0.84 12.52
C PHE A 192 9.02 1.98 11.78
N TYR A 193 8.57 1.69 10.56
CA TYR A 193 7.85 2.63 9.73
C TYR A 193 6.64 1.94 9.08
N PRO A 194 5.53 2.67 8.86
CA PRO A 194 4.47 2.17 7.97
C PRO A 194 4.97 2.16 6.51
N PRO A 195 4.25 1.48 5.60
CA PRO A 195 4.44 1.66 4.17
C PRO A 195 4.42 3.14 3.78
N CYS A 196 5.32 3.52 2.87
CA CYS A 196 5.57 4.92 2.58
C CYS A 196 4.39 5.64 1.88
N ASP A 197 4.18 6.90 2.26
CA ASP A 197 3.21 7.82 1.67
C ASP A 197 3.42 8.06 0.17
N GLU A 198 4.68 8.16 -0.24
CA GLU A 198 5.03 8.62 -1.58
C GLU A 198 4.77 7.55 -2.66
N LYS A 199 4.86 6.26 -2.31
CA LYS A 199 4.83 5.16 -3.30
C LYS A 199 3.80 4.11 -2.96
N CYS A 200 3.80 3.61 -1.73
CA CYS A 200 2.91 2.52 -1.34
C CYS A 200 1.45 2.98 -1.28
N ALA A 201 1.18 4.20 -0.81
CA ALA A 201 -0.18 4.76 -0.74
C ALA A 201 -0.92 4.78 -2.08
N LEU A 202 -0.18 4.86 -3.19
CA LEU A 202 -0.74 4.94 -4.55
C LEU A 202 -1.30 3.60 -5.06
N ILE A 203 -0.91 2.48 -4.44
CA ILE A 203 -1.17 1.13 -4.97
C ILE A 203 -1.80 0.19 -3.94
N LEU A 204 -1.54 0.44 -2.65
CA LEU A 204 -2.04 -0.42 -1.58
C LEU A 204 -3.57 -0.45 -1.47
N PRO A 205 -4.33 0.65 -1.67
CA PRO A 205 -5.79 0.58 -1.65
C PRO A 205 -6.36 -0.41 -2.67
N ALA A 206 -5.75 -0.52 -3.85
CA ALA A 206 -6.16 -1.48 -4.87
C ALA A 206 -5.70 -2.91 -4.54
N ILE A 207 -4.48 -3.07 -4.02
CA ILE A 207 -3.96 -4.38 -3.57
C ILE A 207 -4.83 -4.96 -2.46
N LEU A 208 -5.23 -4.14 -1.48
CA LEU A 208 -6.10 -4.53 -0.38
C LEU A 208 -7.60 -4.50 -0.77
N GLY A 209 -7.96 -3.83 -1.86
CA GLY A 209 -9.35 -3.62 -2.28
C GLY A 209 -10.10 -2.53 -1.51
N LEU A 210 -9.49 -1.95 -0.47
CA LEU A 210 -10.03 -0.89 0.38
C LEU A 210 -8.91 0.07 0.81
N GLU A 211 -9.21 1.36 0.85
CA GLU A 211 -8.35 2.36 1.51
C GLU A 211 -8.66 2.34 3.01
N ILE A 212 -7.79 1.76 3.83
CA ILE A 212 -8.01 1.56 5.27
C ILE A 212 -7.42 2.71 6.06
N VAL A 213 -8.24 3.68 6.48
CA VAL A 213 -7.78 4.89 7.17
C VAL A 213 -7.35 4.62 8.61
N TYR A 214 -8.05 3.72 9.30
CA TYR A 214 -7.76 3.38 10.68
C TYR A 214 -8.19 1.96 10.98
N ARG A 215 -7.49 1.31 11.90
CA ARG A 215 -7.88 0.02 12.47
C ARG A 215 -7.34 -0.08 13.88
N ASP A 216 -8.15 -0.63 14.77
CA ASP A 216 -7.70 -1.18 16.04
C ASP A 216 -8.31 -2.58 16.25
N LYS A 217 -8.32 -3.05 17.49
CA LYS A 217 -8.91 -4.34 17.87
C LYS A 217 -10.45 -4.40 17.74
N ASN A 218 -11.12 -3.25 17.74
CA ASN A 218 -12.57 -3.11 17.84
C ASN A 218 -13.21 -2.64 16.52
N ILE A 219 -12.56 -1.72 15.81
CA ILE A 219 -13.12 -1.05 14.64
C ILE A 219 -12.14 -0.98 13.46
N LEU A 220 -12.72 -0.88 12.27
CA LEU A 220 -12.06 -0.59 11.01
C LEU A 220 -12.70 0.67 10.41
N VAL A 221 -11.91 1.65 10.01
CA VAL A 221 -12.36 2.81 9.26
C VAL A 221 -11.77 2.75 7.86
N VAL A 222 -12.61 2.84 6.84
CA VAL A 222 -12.20 2.84 5.44
C VAL A 222 -12.65 4.12 4.76
N ASN A 223 -11.89 4.57 3.77
CA ASN A 223 -12.35 5.57 2.81
C ASN A 223 -12.97 4.83 1.62
N LYS A 224 -14.30 4.80 1.57
CA LYS A 224 -15.03 4.16 0.47
C LYS A 224 -14.85 5.01 -0.79
N PRO A 225 -14.44 4.44 -1.94
CA PRO A 225 -14.46 5.15 -3.20
C PRO A 225 -15.90 5.35 -3.70
N SER A 226 -16.11 6.36 -4.55
CA SER A 226 -17.36 6.47 -5.32
C SER A 226 -17.52 5.26 -6.26
N GLY A 227 -18.77 4.84 -6.51
CA GLY A 227 -19.11 3.68 -7.34
C GLY A 227 -19.05 2.32 -6.62
N LEU A 228 -18.60 2.24 -5.36
CA LEU A 228 -18.60 1.01 -4.57
C LEU A 228 -19.81 0.99 -3.61
N LEU A 229 -20.50 -0.15 -3.46
CA LEU A 229 -21.57 -0.28 -2.48
C LEU A 229 -21.02 -0.31 -1.04
N SER A 230 -21.76 0.24 -0.08
CA SER A 230 -21.42 0.14 1.35
C SER A 230 -21.66 -1.26 1.93
N VAL A 231 -22.79 -1.87 1.58
CA VAL A 231 -23.24 -3.19 2.04
C VAL A 231 -23.73 -3.99 0.83
N PRO A 232 -23.86 -5.32 0.92
CA PRO A 232 -24.35 -6.13 -0.19
C PRO A 232 -25.72 -5.64 -0.68
N GLY A 233 -25.83 -5.45 -2.00
CA GLY A 233 -27.07 -5.10 -2.66
C GLY A 233 -27.99 -6.30 -2.86
N ARG A 234 -29.15 -6.05 -3.48
CA ARG A 234 -30.07 -7.10 -3.90
C ARG A 234 -29.58 -7.72 -5.21
N GLY A 235 -29.42 -9.04 -5.22
CA GLY A 235 -29.03 -9.80 -6.42
C GLY A 235 -27.56 -10.23 -6.42
N PRO A 236 -27.20 -11.33 -7.11
CA PRO A 236 -25.84 -11.88 -7.12
C PRO A 236 -24.77 -10.95 -7.69
N ASP A 237 -25.15 -10.03 -8.57
CA ASP A 237 -24.28 -9.05 -9.24
C ASP A 237 -23.87 -7.88 -8.33
N LYS A 238 -24.56 -7.69 -7.19
CA LYS A 238 -24.37 -6.54 -6.27
C LYS A 238 -23.72 -6.92 -4.95
N GLN A 239 -22.93 -7.98 -4.95
CA GLN A 239 -22.27 -8.50 -3.74
C GLN A 239 -20.91 -7.85 -3.48
N ASP A 240 -20.29 -7.20 -4.48
CA ASP A 240 -19.05 -6.45 -4.27
C ASP A 240 -19.34 -5.12 -3.56
N CYS A 241 -18.86 -4.99 -2.32
CA CYS A 241 -19.12 -3.85 -1.45
C CYS A 241 -18.02 -3.72 -0.38
N VAL A 242 -18.04 -2.63 0.36
CA VAL A 242 -17.10 -2.40 1.48
C VAL A 242 -17.12 -3.55 2.49
N VAL A 243 -18.29 -4.01 2.91
CA VAL A 243 -18.43 -5.10 3.89
C VAL A 243 -17.79 -6.41 3.39
N THR A 244 -18.09 -6.83 2.16
CA THR A 244 -17.58 -8.11 1.64
C THR A 244 -16.08 -8.07 1.37
N ARG A 245 -15.55 -6.93 0.90
CA ARG A 245 -14.10 -6.74 0.79
C ARG A 245 -13.41 -6.73 2.15
N ALA A 246 -13.99 -6.07 3.16
CA ALA A 246 -13.45 -6.04 4.52
C ALA A 246 -13.43 -7.44 5.15
N GLN A 247 -14.49 -8.23 4.98
CA GLN A 247 -14.55 -9.61 5.48
C GLN A 247 -13.53 -10.54 4.81
N LYS A 248 -13.19 -10.32 3.53
CA LYS A 248 -12.11 -11.07 2.87
C LYS A 248 -10.73 -10.78 3.49
N LEU A 249 -10.48 -9.51 3.81
CA LEU A 249 -9.24 -9.11 4.50
C LEU A 249 -9.23 -9.54 5.98
N PHE A 250 -10.41 -9.60 6.60
CA PHE A 250 -10.59 -9.84 8.02
C PHE A 250 -11.69 -10.88 8.28
N PRO A 251 -11.40 -12.19 8.14
CA PRO A 251 -12.39 -13.25 8.29
C PRO A 251 -13.05 -13.33 9.69
N GLN A 252 -12.41 -12.76 10.71
CA GLN A 252 -12.94 -12.68 12.07
C GLN A 252 -14.01 -11.60 12.25
N MET A 253 -14.20 -10.72 11.25
CA MET A 253 -15.20 -9.66 11.28
C MET A 253 -16.61 -10.26 11.30
N ILE A 254 -17.50 -9.71 12.13
CA ILE A 254 -18.90 -10.16 12.19
C ILE A 254 -19.62 -10.06 10.84
N GLY A 255 -20.70 -10.84 10.69
CA GLY A 255 -21.45 -10.96 9.44
C GLY A 255 -22.04 -9.64 8.92
N GLN A 256 -22.47 -8.75 9.82
CA GLN A 256 -22.91 -7.39 9.48
C GLN A 256 -22.16 -6.35 10.31
N PRO A 257 -20.98 -5.89 9.86
CA PRO A 257 -20.10 -5.03 10.64
C PRO A 257 -20.44 -3.53 10.50
N SER A 258 -21.22 -3.14 9.49
CA SER A 258 -21.59 -1.74 9.28
C SER A 258 -22.69 -1.28 10.25
N VAL A 259 -22.54 -0.08 10.79
CA VAL A 259 -23.56 0.63 11.60
C VAL A 259 -24.17 1.82 10.85
N HIS A 260 -23.59 2.18 9.71
CA HIS A 260 -24.05 3.23 8.83
C HIS A 260 -23.62 2.93 7.40
N ARG A 261 -24.16 3.67 6.43
CA ARG A 261 -23.89 3.49 5.00
C ARG A 261 -23.73 4.84 4.31
N LEU A 262 -22.99 4.82 3.21
CA LEU A 262 -22.93 5.88 2.21
C LEU A 262 -23.66 5.37 0.96
N ASP A 263 -24.16 6.30 0.15
CA ASP A 263 -24.69 5.93 -1.16
C ASP A 263 -23.56 5.44 -2.08
N MET A 264 -23.92 4.71 -3.14
CA MET A 264 -22.95 4.12 -4.07
C MET A 264 -21.99 5.17 -4.61
N ASP A 265 -22.53 6.30 -5.06
CA ASP A 265 -21.74 7.38 -5.68
C ASP A 265 -21.10 8.33 -4.66
N THR A 266 -21.42 8.19 -3.37
CA THR A 266 -20.79 8.96 -2.30
C THR A 266 -19.49 8.31 -1.87
N SER A 267 -18.36 8.99 -2.03
CA SER A 267 -17.10 8.61 -1.41
C SER A 267 -17.01 9.09 0.04
N GLY A 268 -16.22 8.42 0.86
CA GLY A 268 -15.87 8.95 2.19
C GLY A 268 -15.73 7.90 3.27
N LEU A 269 -15.60 8.39 4.50
CA LEU A 269 -15.29 7.55 5.66
C LEU A 269 -16.47 6.68 6.07
N MET A 270 -16.21 5.38 6.19
CA MET A 270 -17.11 4.39 6.79
C MET A 270 -16.42 3.73 7.97
N VAL A 271 -17.20 3.42 9.02
CA VAL A 271 -16.72 2.68 10.20
C VAL A 271 -17.44 1.34 10.26
N LEU A 272 -16.66 0.29 10.52
CA LEU A 272 -17.07 -1.09 10.62
C LEU A 272 -16.61 -1.65 11.97
N ALA A 273 -17.42 -2.49 12.60
CA ALA A 273 -17.07 -3.19 13.83
C ALA A 273 -16.46 -4.57 13.54
N PHE A 274 -15.42 -4.96 14.27
CA PHE A 274 -14.92 -6.34 14.22
C PHE A 274 -15.83 -7.31 14.97
N ASP A 275 -16.39 -6.89 16.11
CA ASP A 275 -17.17 -7.74 17.01
C ASP A 275 -18.54 -7.14 17.38
N GLN A 276 -19.41 -7.97 17.97
CA GLN A 276 -20.78 -7.59 18.31
C GLN A 276 -20.86 -6.52 19.42
N ALA A 277 -19.91 -6.49 20.36
CA ALA A 277 -19.90 -5.50 21.43
C ALA A 277 -19.54 -4.12 20.87
N SER A 278 -18.51 -4.05 20.04
CA SER A 278 -18.10 -2.86 19.29
C SER A 278 -19.22 -2.37 18.37
N HIS A 279 -19.93 -3.28 17.69
CA HIS A 279 -21.07 -2.95 16.85
C HIS A 279 -22.23 -2.31 17.64
N ARG A 280 -22.61 -2.88 18.79
CA ARG A 280 -23.63 -2.30 19.67
C ARG A 280 -23.23 -0.93 20.19
N ALA A 281 -21.99 -0.77 20.63
CA ALA A 281 -21.47 0.50 21.13
C ALA A 281 -21.45 1.59 20.04
N LEU A 282 -21.08 1.23 18.81
CA LEU A 282 -21.13 2.15 17.68
C LEU A 282 -22.58 2.52 17.33
N ASN A 283 -23.51 1.57 17.23
CA ASN A 283 -24.92 1.88 16.96
C ASN A 283 -25.50 2.86 18.00
N ALA A 284 -25.23 2.64 19.28
CA ALA A 284 -25.66 3.55 20.34
C ALA A 284 -25.10 4.98 20.14
N GLN A 285 -23.86 5.13 19.67
CA GLN A 285 -23.28 6.44 19.37
C GLN A 285 -23.95 7.11 18.16
N PHE A 286 -24.30 6.35 17.12
CA PHE A 286 -25.03 6.87 15.96
C PHE A 286 -26.46 7.27 16.33
N GLU A 287 -27.16 6.44 17.10
CA GLU A 287 -28.52 6.67 17.59
C GLU A 287 -28.60 7.92 18.48
N ASN A 288 -27.67 8.04 19.42
CA ASN A 288 -27.58 9.20 20.33
C ASN A 288 -26.92 10.44 19.70
N ARG A 289 -26.67 10.44 18.38
CA ARG A 289 -26.07 11.56 17.63
C ARG A 289 -24.72 12.06 18.19
N LEU A 290 -23.95 11.17 18.80
CA LEU A 290 -22.62 11.48 19.33
C LEU A 290 -21.56 11.56 18.21
N VAL A 291 -21.84 10.92 17.06
CA VAL A 291 -20.95 10.91 15.89
C VAL A 291 -21.11 12.20 15.08
N LYS A 292 -20.03 12.97 14.98
CA LYS A 292 -19.95 14.16 14.12
C LYS A 292 -19.50 13.77 12.71
N LYS A 293 -20.26 14.17 11.69
CA LYS A 293 -19.98 13.90 10.28
C LYS A 293 -19.87 15.24 9.54
N LYS A 294 -18.83 15.39 8.70
CA LYS A 294 -18.66 16.54 7.81
C LYS A 294 -18.58 16.03 6.38
N TYR A 295 -19.39 16.61 5.50
CA TYR A 295 -19.37 16.35 4.07
C TYR A 295 -18.82 17.56 3.33
N VAL A 296 -18.13 17.30 2.23
CA VAL A 296 -17.70 18.31 1.28
C VAL A 296 -18.40 17.98 -0.02
N ALA A 297 -19.12 18.95 -0.59
CA ALA A 297 -19.84 18.80 -1.83
C ALA A 297 -19.61 20.05 -2.70
N VAL A 298 -19.60 19.84 -4.01
CA VAL A 298 -19.69 20.92 -5.00
C VAL A 298 -21.14 20.98 -5.45
N LEU A 299 -21.72 22.16 -5.39
CA LEU A 299 -23.13 22.40 -5.71
C LEU A 299 -23.23 23.22 -6.98
N ASP A 300 -24.27 22.95 -7.78
CA ASP A 300 -24.68 23.85 -8.85
C ASP A 300 -25.57 24.96 -8.28
N GLY A 301 -25.24 26.21 -8.57
CA GLY A 301 -25.89 27.40 -8.03
C GLY A 301 -25.24 28.02 -6.79
N VAL A 302 -25.81 29.13 -6.32
CA VAL A 302 -25.33 29.90 -5.15
C VAL A 302 -26.17 29.55 -3.94
N VAL A 303 -25.52 29.03 -2.88
CA VAL A 303 -26.17 28.81 -1.59
C VAL A 303 -26.42 30.17 -0.95
N LYS A 304 -27.69 30.51 -0.72
CA LYS A 304 -28.06 31.66 0.12
C LYS A 304 -27.98 31.21 1.58
N GLU A 305 -27.31 31.98 2.43
CA GLU A 305 -27.37 31.74 3.88
C GLU A 305 -28.83 31.81 4.33
N GLU A 306 -29.29 30.78 5.06
CA GLU A 306 -30.52 30.88 5.82
C GLU A 306 -30.25 31.76 7.05
N GLY A 307 -31.06 32.82 7.22
CA GLY A 307 -30.99 33.75 8.35
C GLY A 307 -31.53 33.18 9.65
#